data_AF-A0A2H9QFA5-F1
#
_entry.id   AF-A0A2H9QFA5-F1
#
_cell.length_a   1.000
_cell.length_b   1.000
_cell.length_c   1.000
_cell.angle_alpha   90.00
_cell.angle_beta   90.00
_cell.angle_gamma   90.00
#
_symmetry.space_group_name_H-M   'P 1'
#
loop_
_entity.id
_entity.type
_entity.pdbx_description
1 polymer ?
#
loop_
_entity_poly.entity_id
_entity_poly.type
_entity_poly.pdbx_seq_one_letter_code
_entity_poly.pdbx_strand_id
1 'polypeptide(L)' 'GGEREFEFEIIKRKILERKMDLAPYESYLAVAEKGLLKPTAGGGFGVERLIRFLTGKKHIREVTLFPRIPGEKIVL' A
#
# COMPACT_ATOMS: atom_id res chain seq x y z
N GLY A 1 -0.69 4.59 -8.06
CA GLY A 1 -2.16 4.59 -7.91
C GLY A 1 -2.76 3.73 -8.99
N GLY A 2 -4.08 3.60 -9.02
CA GLY A 2 -4.80 2.86 -10.06
C GLY A 2 -6.23 2.53 -9.66
N GLU A 3 -6.96 1.96 -10.61
CA GLU A 3 -8.26 1.33 -10.41
C GLU A 3 -8.17 0.08 -9.53
N ARG A 4 -9.29 -0.30 -8.93
CA ARG A 4 -9.41 -1.42 -7.99
C ARG A 4 -10.37 -2.47 -8.50
N GLU A 5 -9.95 -3.72 -8.38
CA GLU A 5 -10.83 -4.88 -8.54
C GLU A 5 -11.82 -4.91 -7.39
N PHE A 6 -13.09 -5.15 -7.71
CA PHE A 6 -14.18 -5.20 -6.74
C PHE A 6 -14.95 -6.54 -6.80
N GLU A 7 -14.71 -7.37 -7.82
CA GLU A 7 -15.35 -8.67 -7.99
C GLU A 7 -14.61 -9.77 -7.21
N PHE A 8 -15.34 -10.49 -6.37
CA PHE A 8 -14.79 -11.54 -5.49
C PHE A 8 -13.94 -12.58 -6.25
N GLU A 9 -14.46 -13.14 -7.35
CA GLU A 9 -13.77 -14.19 -8.10
C GLU A 9 -12.44 -13.70 -8.70
N ILE A 10 -12.38 -12.46 -9.18
CA ILE A 10 -11.16 -11.87 -9.72
C ILE A 10 -10.13 -11.64 -8.61
N ILE A 11 -10.58 -11.11 -7.47
CA ILE A 11 -9.72 -10.87 -6.30
C ILE A 11 -9.13 -12.20 -5.81
N LYS A 12 -9.96 -13.21 -5.59
CA LYS A 12 -9.55 -14.55 -5.13
C LYS A 12 -8.58 -15.21 -6.11
N ARG A 13 -8.88 -15.18 -7.41
CA ARG A 13 -7.98 -15.71 -8.45
C ARG A 13 -6.59 -15.06 -8.38
N LYS A 14 -6.51 -13.73 -8.28
CA LYS A 14 -5.23 -13.00 -8.22
C LYS A 14 -4.42 -13.31 -6.95
N ILE A 15 -5.07 -13.55 -5.81
CA ILE A 15 -4.39 -13.95 -4.56
C ILE A 15 -3.74 -15.33 -4.75
N LEU A 16 -4.48 -16.27 -5.33
CA LEU A 16 -3.99 -17.64 -5.58
C LEU A 16 -2.87 -17.68 -6.63
N GLU A 17 -2.99 -16.92 -7.72
CA GLU A 17 -1.93 -16.79 -8.74
C GLU A 17 -0.61 -16.28 -8.15
N ARG A 18 -0.69 -15.43 -7.11
CA ARG A 18 0.47 -14.89 -6.38
C ARG A 18 0.96 -15.81 -5.26
N LYS A 19 0.36 -17.00 -5.09
CA LYS A 19 0.70 -17.99 -4.05
C LYS A 19 0.62 -17.40 -2.63
N MET A 20 -0.36 -16.52 -2.41
CA MET A 20 -0.60 -15.89 -1.12
C MET A 20 -1.66 -16.68 -0.33
N ASP A 21 -1.53 -16.70 1.00
CA ASP A 21 -2.54 -17.30 1.87
C ASP A 21 -3.83 -16.46 1.85
N LEU A 22 -4.98 -17.13 1.84
CA LEU A 22 -6.29 -16.49 1.87
C LEU A 22 -6.71 -16.09 3.28
N ALA A 23 -6.22 -16.77 4.32
CA ALA A 23 -6.68 -16.56 5.70
C ALA A 23 -6.53 -15.10 6.18
N PRO A 24 -5.42 -14.37 5.89
CA PRO A 24 -5.30 -12.97 6.28
C PRO A 24 -6.31 -12.03 5.58
N TYR A 25 -6.93 -12.48 4.49
CA TYR A 25 -7.86 -11.67 3.68
C TYR A 25 -9.33 -12.03 3.90
N GLU A 26 -9.65 -12.97 4.79
CA GLU A 26 -11.00 -13.51 4.99
C GLU A 26 -12.06 -12.40 5.19
N SER A 27 -11.79 -11.44 6.07
CA SER A 27 -12.72 -10.33 6.35
C SER A 27 -12.96 -9.44 5.13
N TYR A 28 -11.92 -9.18 4.33
CA TYR A 28 -12.03 -8.40 3.09
C TYR A 28 -12.77 -9.18 2.00
N LEU A 29 -12.48 -10.47 1.86
CA LEU A 29 -13.13 -11.36 0.91
C LEU A 29 -14.61 -11.54 1.20
N ALA A 30 -15.02 -11.61 2.47
CA ALA A 30 -16.43 -11.67 2.86
C ALA A 30 -17.21 -10.40 2.46
N VAL A 31 -16.56 -9.23 2.46
CA VAL A 31 -17.16 -7.97 1.96
C VAL A 31 -17.29 -8.00 0.44
N ALA A 32 -16.29 -8.52 -0.26
CA ALA A 32 -16.31 -8.68 -1.71
C ALA A 32 -17.40 -9.68 -2.16
N GLU A 33 -17.52 -10.82 -1.48
CA GLU A 33 -18.52 -11.86 -1.75
C GLU A 33 -19.96 -11.33 -1.59
N LYS A 34 -20.18 -10.43 -0.62
CA LYS A 34 -21.45 -9.72 -0.44
C LYS A 34 -21.73 -8.63 -1.49
N GLY A 35 -20.83 -8.41 -2.45
CA GLY A 35 -20.98 -7.38 -3.49
C GLY A 35 -20.96 -5.94 -2.97
N LEU A 36 -20.36 -5.71 -1.79
CA LEU A 36 -20.34 -4.40 -1.13
C LEU A 36 -19.21 -3.51 -1.65
N LEU A 37 -18.19 -4.09 -2.29
CA LEU A 37 -17.12 -3.33 -2.94
C LEU A 37 -17.65 -2.64 -4.20
N LYS A 38 -17.22 -1.40 -4.43
CA LYS A 38 -17.62 -0.59 -5.58
C LYS A 38 -16.42 -0.33 -6.50
N PRO A 39 -16.66 -0.11 -7.81
CA PRO A 39 -15.61 0.33 -8.73
C PRO A 39 -15.03 1.66 -8.23
N THR A 40 -13.73 1.69 -7.94
CA THR A 40 -13.05 2.88 -7.42
C THR A 40 -11.64 2.99 -7.99
N ALA A 41 -11.11 4.21 -8.00
CA ALA A 41 -9.72 4.50 -8.36
C ALA A 41 -9.12 5.46 -7.35
N GLY A 42 -7.80 5.37 -7.16
CA GLY A 42 -7.10 6.27 -6.26
C GLY A 42 -5.59 6.19 -6.33
N GLY A 43 -4.92 7.10 -5.62
CA GLY A 43 -3.47 7.19 -5.56
C GLY A 43 -2.99 7.68 -4.20
N GLY A 44 -1.74 7.35 -3.89
CA GLY A 44 -1.02 7.92 -2.74
C GLY A 44 0.26 8.56 -3.24
N PHE A 45 0.70 9.61 -2.55
CA PHE A 45 2.00 10.22 -2.73
C PHE A 45 2.77 10.17 -1.41
N GLY A 46 4.09 9.98 -1.49
CA GLY A 46 4.94 10.00 -0.30
C GLY A 46 5.24 11.43 0.10
N VAL A 47 4.74 11.88 1.25
CA VAL A 47 4.90 13.26 1.72
C VAL A 47 6.38 13.63 1.84
N GLU A 48 7.18 12.82 2.51
CA GLU A 48 8.61 13.05 2.69
C GLU A 48 9.37 12.95 1.35
N ARG A 49 8.90 12.11 0.42
CA ARG A 49 9.47 12.04 -0.95
C ARG A 49 9.19 13.32 -1.74
N LEU A 50 7.98 13.86 -1.61
CA LEU A 50 7.61 15.13 -2.23
C LEU A 50 8.42 16.28 -1.65
N ILE A 51 8.54 16.36 -0.32
CA ILE A 51 9.34 17.39 0.36
C ILE A 51 10.81 17.29 -0.06
N ARG A 52 11.40 16.09 -0.11
CA ARG A 52 12.78 15.88 -0.59
C ARG A 52 12.97 16.43 -2.01
N PHE A 53 12.01 16.15 -2.90
CA PHE A 53 12.03 16.64 -4.27
C PHE A 53 11.95 18.17 -4.34
N LEU A 54 10.97 18.77 -3.64
CA LEU A 54 10.78 20.23 -3.62
C LEU A 54 11.97 20.99 -3.02
N THR A 55 12.65 20.39 -2.05
CA THR A 55 13.79 21.01 -1.35
C THR A 55 15.16 20.66 -1.96
N GLY A 56 15.20 19.82 -2.99
CA GLY A 56 16.45 19.40 -3.65
C GLY A 56 17.40 18.59 -2.77
N LYS A 57 16.91 18.00 -1.68
CA LYS A 57 17.75 17.21 -0.75
C LYS A 57 18.16 15.88 -1.37
N LYS A 58 19.36 15.40 -1.04
CA LYS A 58 19.94 14.19 -1.64
C LYS A 58 19.33 12.93 -1.03
N HIS A 59 19.05 12.94 0.27
CA HIS A 59 18.50 11.80 0.99
C HIS A 59 17.23 12.17 1.77
N ILE A 60 16.27 11.25 1.87
CA ILE A 60 14.97 11.48 2.56
C ILE A 60 15.13 11.76 4.07
N ARG A 61 16.26 11.33 4.65
CA ARG A 61 16.63 11.60 6.05
C ARG A 61 16.77 13.10 6.34
N GLU A 62 17.15 13.90 5.34
CA GLU A 62 17.39 15.33 5.50
C GLU A 62 16.08 16.13 5.64
N VAL A 63 14.93 15.48 5.38
CA VAL A 63 13.59 16.08 5.47
C VAL A 63 12.71 15.36 6.48
N THR A 64 13.27 14.45 7.29
CA THR A 64 12.55 13.67 8.30
C THR A 64 13.10 14.00 9.69
N LEU A 65 12.23 14.37 10.64
CA LEU A 65 12.67 14.82 11.97
C LEU A 65 13.40 13.72 12.77
N PHE A 66 12.86 12.50 12.74
CA PHE A 66 13.46 11.30 13.34
C PHE A 66 13.60 10.23 12.25
N PRO A 67 14.70 10.25 11.47
CA PRO A 67 14.85 9.39 10.30
C PRO A 67 14.80 7.90 10.64
N ARG A 68 14.05 7.13 9.84
CA ARG A 68 14.06 5.65 9.88
C ARG A 68 14.71 5.13 8.61
N ILE A 69 15.99 4.80 8.71
CA ILE A 69 16.77 4.35 7.56
C ILE A 69 16.68 2.80 7.48
N PRO A 70 16.21 2.23 6.37
CA PRO A 70 16.16 0.77 6.21
C PRO A 70 17.53 0.14 6.45
N GLY A 71 17.58 -0.87 7.32
CA GLY A 71 18.82 -1.57 7.69
C GLY A 71 19.61 -0.92 8.85
N GLU A 72 19.25 0.28 9.29
CA GLU A 72 19.86 0.92 10.45
C GLU A 72 19.01 0.68 11.71
N LYS A 73 19.68 0.48 12.85
CA LYS A 73 19.02 0.36 14.15
C LYS A 73 18.53 1.74 14.59
N ILE A 74 17.25 1.85 14.91
CA ILE A 74 16.69 3.06 15.52
C ILE A 74 17.16 3.11 16.96
N VAL A 75 17.95 4.13 17.31
CA VAL A 75 18.33 4.42 18.69
C VAL A 75 17.43 5.57 19.13
N LEU A 76 16.55 5.31 20.10
CA LEU A 76 15.68 6.29 20.74
C LEU A 76 16.33 6.80 22.02
#